data_AF-A0A968XR30-F1
#
_entry.id   AF-A0A968XR30-F1
#
_cell.length_a   1.000
_cell.length_b   1.000
_cell.length_c   1.000
_cell.angle_alpha   90.00
_cell.angle_beta   90.00
_cell.angle_gamma   90.00
#
_symmetry.space_group_name_H-M   'P 1'
#
loop_
_entity.id
_entity.type
_entity.pdbx_description
1 polymer ?
#
loop_
_entity_poly.entity_id
_entity_poly.type
_entity_poly.pdbx_seq_one_letter_code
_entity_poly.pdbx_strand_id
1 'polypeptide(L)' 'MGAQVERLVLEDVPASHRKGPDYLNVQKFLDVPEALALCGSFTSVEWSGAEKASWTFPLAVAAKLGWPVERFQFRE' A
#
# COMPACT_ATOMS: atom_id res chain seq x y z
N MET A 1 -1.94 -24.55 -10.65
CA MET A 1 -2.47 -23.17 -10.44
C MET A 1 -2.42 -22.90 -8.95
N GLY A 2 -1.63 -21.92 -8.50
CA GLY A 2 -1.54 -21.56 -7.09
C GLY A 2 -2.79 -20.79 -6.63
N ALA A 3 -3.04 -20.77 -5.33
CA ALA A 3 -4.10 -19.96 -4.74
C ALA A 3 -3.86 -18.46 -5.04
N GLN A 4 -4.94 -17.73 -5.35
CA GLN A 4 -4.90 -16.27 -5.49
C GLN A 4 -5.15 -15.60 -4.15
N VAL A 5 -4.43 -14.51 -3.87
CA VAL A 5 -4.68 -13.68 -2.70
C VAL A 5 -5.87 -12.77 -3.02
N GLU A 6 -7.00 -12.96 -2.32
CA GLU A 6 -8.21 -12.15 -2.53
C GLU A 6 -8.20 -10.82 -1.74
N ARG A 7 -7.47 -10.79 -0.63
CA ARG A 7 -7.33 -9.62 0.24
C ARG A 7 -5.99 -9.62 0.95
N LEU A 8 -5.29 -8.49 0.92
CA LEU A 8 -4.09 -8.22 1.69
C LEU A 8 -4.44 -7.25 2.83
N VAL A 9 -4.15 -7.67 4.06
CA VAL A 9 -4.40 -6.90 5.27
C VAL A 9 -3.05 -6.57 5.93
N LEU A 10 -2.79 -5.28 6.14
CA LEU A 10 -1.55 -4.78 6.71
C LEU A 10 -1.84 -3.98 8.00
N GLU A 11 -0.97 -4.11 8.98
CA GLU A 11 -1.10 -3.47 10.29
C GLU A 11 0.15 -2.63 10.60
N ASP A 12 -0.04 -1.52 11.28
CA ASP A 12 1.01 -0.59 11.72
C ASP A 12 1.98 -0.17 10.60
N VAL A 13 1.43 0.09 9.42
CA VAL A 13 2.20 0.42 8.23
C VAL A 13 2.80 1.83 8.37
N PRO A 14 4.14 1.98 8.26
CA PRO A 14 4.76 3.29 8.35
C PRO A 14 4.56 4.08 7.06
N ALA A 15 4.46 5.40 7.15
CA ALA A 15 4.33 6.28 5.98
C ALA A 15 5.52 6.19 5.01
N SER A 16 6.67 5.76 5.51
CA SER A 16 7.90 5.59 4.75
C SER A 16 8.91 4.79 5.58
N HIS A 17 9.74 4.00 4.92
CA HIS A 17 10.90 3.39 5.57
C HIS A 17 12.12 4.34 5.65
N ARG A 18 12.05 5.57 5.09
CA ARG A 18 13.16 6.55 5.10
C ARG A 18 13.57 6.99 6.49
N LYS A 19 12.65 6.95 7.46
CA LYS A 19 12.90 7.35 8.84
C LYS A 19 13.27 6.16 9.74
N GLY A 20 13.45 4.98 9.15
CA GLY A 20 13.85 3.75 9.83
C GLY A 20 12.66 2.86 10.22
N PRO A 21 12.95 1.70 10.85
CA PRO A 21 14.29 1.13 11.03
C PRO A 21 14.93 0.73 9.69
N ASP A 22 16.26 0.72 9.63
CA ASP A 22 17.01 0.47 8.40
C ASP A 22 16.87 -0.99 7.97
N TYR A 23 15.91 -1.26 7.08
CA TYR A 23 15.75 -2.56 6.46
C TYR A 23 16.58 -2.66 5.18
N LEU A 24 17.44 -3.68 5.11
CA LEU A 24 18.25 -3.94 3.93
C LEU A 24 17.35 -4.24 2.71
N ASN A 25 17.50 -3.45 1.64
CA ASN A 25 16.80 -3.55 0.35
C ASN A 25 15.30 -3.16 0.30
N VAL A 26 14.68 -2.72 1.39
CA VAL A 26 13.23 -2.42 1.38
C VAL A 26 12.86 -1.19 0.55
N GLN A 27 13.75 -0.20 0.44
CA GLN A 27 13.57 0.99 -0.42
C GLN A 27 14.33 0.94 -1.74
N LYS A 28 14.85 -0.24 -2.14
CA LYS A 28 15.68 -0.32 -3.35
C LYS A 28 14.88 0.01 -4.61
N PHE A 29 13.56 -0.20 -4.58
CA PHE A 29 12.69 -0.06 -5.74
C PHE A 29 11.48 0.84 -5.49
N LEU A 30 10.81 0.72 -4.32
CA LEU A 30 9.60 1.45 -3.97
C LEU A 30 9.66 1.85 -2.48
N ASP A 31 9.03 2.97 -2.11
CA ASP A 31 8.69 3.23 -0.71
C ASP A 31 7.29 2.65 -0.41
N VAL A 32 6.83 2.78 0.83
CA VAL A 32 5.61 2.11 1.30
C VAL A 32 4.35 2.53 0.54
N PRO A 33 4.09 3.82 0.25
CA PRO A 33 2.92 4.22 -0.52
C PRO A 33 2.93 3.67 -1.96
N GLU A 34 4.08 3.57 -2.61
CA GLU A 34 4.17 2.98 -3.94
C GLU A 34 3.99 1.46 -3.93
N ALA A 35 4.50 0.77 -2.90
CA ALA A 35 4.26 -0.66 -2.70
C ALA A 35 2.77 -0.97 -2.51
N LEU A 36 2.05 -0.17 -1.71
CA LEU A 36 0.59 -0.28 -1.55
C LEU A 36 -0.14 -0.12 -2.89
N ALA A 37 0.26 0.86 -3.70
CA ALA A 37 -0.30 1.08 -5.03
C ALA A 37 -0.11 -0.16 -5.93
N LEU A 38 1.10 -0.75 -5.91
CA LEU A 38 1.41 -1.96 -6.66
C LEU A 38 0.55 -3.15 -6.19
N CYS A 39 0.39 -3.35 -4.88
CA CYS A 39 -0.45 -4.43 -4.34
C CYS A 39 -1.90 -4.33 -4.82
N GLY A 40 -2.46 -3.11 -4.88
CA GLY A 40 -3.83 -2.87 -5.34
C GLY A 40 -4.09 -3.23 -6.82
N SER A 41 -3.02 -3.38 -7.62
CA SER A 41 -3.14 -3.87 -9.00
C SER A 41 -3.48 -5.37 -9.06
N PHE A 42 -3.16 -6.13 -8.01
CA PHE A 42 -3.36 -7.58 -7.95
C PHE A 42 -4.58 -7.97 -7.11
N THR A 43 -4.84 -7.27 -6.01
CA THR A 43 -5.81 -7.67 -4.99
C THR A 43 -6.39 -6.48 -4.23
N SER A 44 -7.39 -6.70 -3.37
CA SER A 44 -7.87 -5.68 -2.43
C SER A 44 -6.87 -5.50 -1.30
N VAL A 45 -6.57 -4.27 -0.91
CA VAL A 45 -5.58 -3.94 0.12
C VAL A 45 -6.22 -3.08 1.21
N GLU A 46 -6.09 -3.54 2.45
CA GLU A 46 -6.44 -2.81 3.65
C GLU A 46 -5.18 -2.52 4.47
N TRP A 47 -5.09 -1.33 5.06
CA TRP A 47 -3.98 -0.99 5.93
C TRP A 47 -4.40 -0.09 7.10
N SER A 48 -3.73 -0.24 8.24
CA SER A 48 -3.72 0.71 9.36
C SER A 48 -2.29 1.24 9.59
N GLY A 49 -2.13 2.24 10.46
CA GLY A 49 -0.83 2.76 10.86
C GLY A 49 -0.74 4.27 10.67
N ALA A 50 0.24 4.73 9.89
CA ALA A 50 0.51 6.16 9.74
C ALA A 50 -0.73 6.98 9.32
N GLU A 51 -0.66 8.28 9.61
CA GLU A 51 -1.78 9.21 9.41
C GLU A 51 -2.38 9.14 8.01
N LYS A 52 -3.71 9.29 7.92
CA LYS A 52 -4.47 9.17 6.67
C LYS A 52 -3.91 10.02 5.52
N ALA A 53 -3.34 11.19 5.84
CA ALA A 53 -2.72 12.10 4.87
C ALA A 53 -1.50 11.51 4.14
N SER A 54 -0.84 10.50 4.73
CA SER A 54 0.32 9.83 4.13
C SER A 54 -0.04 8.93 2.93
N TRP A 55 -1.33 8.62 2.75
CA TRP A 55 -1.79 7.61 1.78
C TRP A 55 -2.41 8.19 0.50
N THR A 56 -2.03 9.42 0.14
CA THR A 56 -2.53 10.08 -1.08
C THR A 56 -2.01 9.42 -2.37
N PHE A 57 -0.79 8.86 -2.35
CA PHE A 57 -0.16 8.26 -3.52
C PHE A 57 -0.94 7.03 -4.07
N PRO A 58 -1.26 5.99 -3.28
CA PRO A 58 -2.03 4.84 -3.77
C PRO A 58 -3.36 5.25 -4.41
N LEU A 59 -4.09 6.18 -3.78
CA LEU A 59 -5.38 6.66 -4.26
C LEU A 59 -5.24 7.44 -5.58
N ALA A 60 -4.19 8.25 -5.72
CA ALA A 60 -3.92 8.98 -6.96
C ALA A 60 -3.57 8.03 -8.12
N VAL A 61 -2.84 6.95 -7.85
CA VAL A 61 -2.55 5.90 -8.85
C VAL A 61 -3.84 5.20 -9.28
N ALA A 62 -4.67 4.78 -8.32
CA ALA A 62 -5.96 4.14 -8.61
C ALA A 62 -6.84 5.02 -9.50
N ALA A 63 -6.95 6.31 -9.16
CA ALA A 63 -7.71 7.27 -9.96
C ALA A 63 -7.16 7.43 -11.39
N LYS A 64 -5.84 7.55 -11.55
CA LYS A 64 -5.20 7.72 -12.87
C LYS A 64 -5.33 6.48 -13.76
N LEU A 65 -5.35 5.29 -13.17
CA LEU A 65 -5.41 4.02 -13.90
C LEU A 65 -6.82 3.45 -14.00
N GLY A 66 -7.83 4.16 -13.47
CA GLY A 66 -9.23 3.72 -13.50
C GLY A 66 -9.50 2.47 -12.64
N TRP A 67 -8.71 2.27 -11.58
CA TRP A 67 -8.92 1.15 -10.66
C TRP A 67 -10.01 1.47 -9.64
N PRO A 68 -10.79 0.48 -9.19
CA PRO A 68 -11.80 0.68 -8.15
C PRO A 68 -11.13 1.13 -6.85
N VAL A 69 -11.48 2.33 -6.37
CA VAL A 69 -10.91 2.92 -5.15
C VAL A 69 -11.29 2.13 -3.90
N GLU A 70 -12.36 1.35 -3.97
CA GLU A 70 -12.84 0.45 -2.91
C GLU A 70 -11.85 -0.68 -2.62
N ARG A 71 -10.90 -0.95 -3.54
CA ARG A 71 -9.79 -1.86 -3.30
C ARG A 71 -8.73 -1.29 -2.36
N PHE A 72 -8.79 -0.01 -2.04
CA PHE A 72 -7.81 0.68 -1.20
C PHE A 72 -8.48 1.22 0.06
N GLN A 73 -8.36 0.50 1.18
CA GLN A 73 -9.08 0.84 2.41
C GLN A 73 -8.11 1.15 3.56
N PHE A 74 -8.18 2.38 4.06
CA PHE A 74 -7.53 2.75 5.31
C PHE A 74 -8.43 2.37 6.50
N ARG A 75 -7.84 1.72 7.51
CA ARG A 75 -8.48 1.33 8.76
C ARG A 75 -8.01 2.23 9.88
N GLU A 76 -8.95 2.78 10.63
CA GLU A 76 -8.69 3.58 11.85
C GLU A 76 -8.19 2.73 13.01
#